data_AF-J9F0R8-F1
#
_entry.id   AF-J9F0R8-F1
#
_cell.length_a   1.000
_cell.length_b   1.000
_cell.length_c   1.000
_cell.angle_alpha   90.00
_cell.angle_beta   90.00
_cell.angle_gamma   90.00
#
_symmetry.space_group_name_H-M   'P 1'
#
loop_
_entity.id
_entity.type
_entity.pdbx_description
1 polymer ?
#
loop_
_entity_poly.entity_id
_entity_poly.type
_entity_poly.pdbx_seq_one_letter_code
_entity_poly.pdbx_strand_id
1 'polypeptide(L)'
;MRLIYGNITLRYVAPKSPKIICEGDLSDSEEGLRGEERKQRSRLQQLHLQIEELRELNLPTKQTEEELWDVQTAITMLNRKLKSIRMENSGKIETRKNDGPTPTLEMFEEKQLLAACTALREDIARHKLEIIALDHCLNAMENKNFETLKNIDDEYGEEYWRDECLKEEKERDNLLSEIVSLRNACCQLRAQIELNAVKRLTLLVTRF
;
A
#
# COMPACT_ATOMS: atom_id res chain seq x y z
N MET A 1 -50.60 -18.76 15.10
CA MET A 1 -49.14 -18.59 14.98
C MET A 1 -48.76 -17.20 15.46
N ARG A 2 -48.10 -17.07 16.61
CA ARG A 2 -47.42 -15.83 17.02
C ARG A 2 -45.94 -16.18 17.19
N LEU A 3 -45.11 -15.70 16.28
CA LEU A 3 -43.67 -15.75 16.43
C LEU A 3 -43.29 -14.70 17.48
N ILE A 4 -42.99 -15.15 18.70
CA ILE A 4 -42.37 -14.32 19.72
C ILE A 4 -40.89 -14.23 19.34
N TYR A 5 -40.49 -13.16 18.67
CA TYR A 5 -39.09 -12.77 18.63
C TYR A 5 -38.70 -12.37 20.05
N GLY A 6 -37.99 -13.26 20.75
CA GLY A 6 -37.34 -12.94 22.00
C GLY A 6 -36.34 -11.81 21.75
N ASN A 7 -36.63 -10.63 22.30
CA ASN A 7 -35.65 -9.56 22.42
C ASN A 7 -34.52 -10.05 23.34
N ILE A 8 -33.46 -10.60 22.77
CA ILE A 8 -32.23 -10.88 23.50
C ILE A 8 -31.48 -9.54 23.60
N THR A 9 -31.72 -8.81 24.68
CA THR A 9 -30.90 -7.67 25.06
C THR A 9 -29.54 -8.22 25.51
N LEU A 10 -28.59 -8.40 24.58
CA LEU A 10 -27.21 -8.76 24.92
C LEU A 10 -26.59 -7.59 25.68
N ARG A 11 -26.56 -7.70 27.01
CA ARG A 11 -25.91 -6.72 27.88
C ARG A 11 -24.41 -6.70 27.55
N TYR A 12 -23.89 -5.53 27.21
CA TYR A 12 -22.46 -5.35 26.96
C TYR A 12 -21.66 -5.78 28.21
N VAL A 13 -20.64 -6.61 27.98
CA VAL A 13 -19.68 -7.02 29.01
C VAL A 13 -18.32 -6.51 28.58
N ALA A 14 -17.75 -5.61 29.38
CA ALA A 14 -16.44 -5.04 29.13
C ALA A 14 -15.36 -6.13 29.06
N PRO A 15 -14.26 -5.89 28.31
CA PRO A 15 -13.09 -6.74 28.37
C PRO A 15 -12.56 -6.83 29.80
N LYS A 16 -12.09 -8.01 30.21
CA LYS A 16 -11.36 -8.18 31.47
C LYS A 16 -10.11 -7.30 31.48
N SER A 17 -9.71 -6.89 32.67
CA SER A 17 -8.45 -6.15 32.83
C SER A 17 -7.27 -6.97 32.31
N PRO A 18 -6.37 -6.38 31.49
CA PRO A 18 -5.16 -7.05 31.02
C PRO A 18 -4.32 -7.66 32.15
N LYS A 19 -4.28 -7.02 33.32
CA LYS A 19 -3.53 -7.51 34.49
C LYS A 19 -4.07 -8.87 34.99
N ILE A 20 -5.39 -9.02 35.04
CA ILE A 20 -6.05 -10.27 35.46
C ILE A 20 -5.77 -11.39 34.45
N ILE A 21 -5.67 -11.06 33.16
CA ILE A 21 -5.34 -12.03 32.10
C ILE A 21 -3.89 -12.50 32.24
N CYS A 22 -2.96 -11.60 32.56
CA CYS A 22 -1.55 -11.90 32.74
C CYS A 22 -1.26 -12.69 34.04
N GLU A 23 -2.07 -12.51 35.07
CA GLU A 23 -1.97 -13.24 36.34
C GLU A 23 -2.46 -14.71 36.25
N GLY A 24 -3.00 -15.12 35.09
CA GLY A 24 -3.29 -16.53 34.79
C GLY A 24 -4.67 -17.01 35.24
N ASP A 25 -5.53 -16.15 35.80
CA ASP A 25 -6.92 -16.47 36.17
C ASP A 25 -7.85 -16.46 34.93
N LEU A 26 -7.51 -17.35 34.00
CA LEU A 26 -8.17 -17.49 32.72
C LEU A 26 -9.11 -18.69 32.73
N SER A 27 -10.27 -18.55 32.09
CA SER A 27 -11.19 -19.68 31.89
C SER A 27 -10.51 -20.81 31.11
N ASP A 28 -10.80 -22.06 31.46
CA ASP A 28 -10.28 -23.24 30.76
C ASP A 28 -11.15 -23.68 29.57
N SER A 29 -12.30 -23.01 29.37
CA SER A 29 -13.17 -23.23 28.21
C SER A 29 -12.66 -22.46 27.00
N GLU A 30 -12.48 -23.16 25.87
CA GLU A 30 -12.07 -22.57 24.59
C GLU A 30 -13.02 -21.45 24.13
N GLU A 31 -14.33 -21.65 24.26
CA GLU A 31 -15.34 -20.66 23.86
C GLU A 31 -15.26 -19.39 24.71
N GLY A 32 -15.05 -19.54 26.02
CA GLY A 32 -14.86 -18.40 26.93
C GLY A 32 -13.61 -17.60 26.61
N LEU A 33 -12.51 -18.27 26.27
CA LEU A 33 -11.25 -17.63 25.87
C LEU A 33 -11.37 -16.92 24.52
N ARG A 34 -12.06 -17.50 23.54
CA ARG A 34 -12.32 -16.85 22.24
C ARG A 34 -13.22 -15.63 22.38
N GLY A 35 -14.25 -15.73 23.21
CA GLY A 35 -15.13 -14.61 23.53
C GLY A 35 -14.36 -13.45 24.16
N GLU A 36 -13.44 -13.74 25.08
CA GLU A 36 -12.61 -12.73 25.72
C GLU A 36 -11.55 -12.16 24.76
N GLU A 37 -10.91 -12.99 23.94
CA GLU A 37 -9.94 -12.57 22.92
C GLU A 37 -10.55 -11.58 21.92
N ARG A 38 -11.79 -11.84 21.49
CA ARG A 38 -12.54 -10.94 20.61
C ARG A 38 -12.78 -9.57 21.25
N LYS A 39 -13.11 -9.53 22.54
CA LYS A 39 -13.30 -8.26 23.27
C LYS A 39 -11.98 -7.49 23.38
N GLN A 40 -10.88 -8.18 23.68
CA GLN A 40 -9.56 -7.55 23.76
C GLN A 40 -9.11 -6.98 22.41
N ARG A 41 -9.35 -7.69 21.29
CA ARG A 41 -9.12 -7.14 19.94
C ARG A 41 -9.97 -5.90 19.64
N SER A 42 -11.24 -5.92 20.04
CA SER A 42 -12.12 -4.76 19.88
C SER A 42 -11.60 -3.56 20.68
N ARG A 43 -11.13 -3.77 21.92
CA ARG A 43 -10.51 -2.72 22.74
C ARG A 43 -9.21 -2.21 22.12
N LEU A 44 -8.39 -3.10 21.59
CA LEU A 44 -7.15 -2.74 20.91
C LEU A 44 -7.40 -1.81 19.72
N GLN A 45 -8.41 -2.12 18.90
CA GLN A 45 -8.81 -1.27 17.78
C GLN A 45 -9.31 0.11 18.25
N GLN A 46 -10.08 0.15 19.34
CA GLN A 46 -10.52 1.41 19.94
C GLN A 46 -9.33 2.25 20.44
N LEU A 47 -8.34 1.63 21.07
CA LEU A 47 -7.13 2.33 21.54
C LEU A 47 -6.32 2.92 20.38
N HIS A 48 -6.21 2.20 19.26
CA HIS A 48 -5.60 2.75 18.05
C HIS A 48 -6.32 4.01 17.54
N LEU A 49 -7.65 3.99 17.49
CA LEU A 49 -8.45 5.16 17.10
C LEU A 49 -8.28 6.33 18.09
N GLN A 50 -8.25 6.03 19.39
CA GLN A 50 -8.05 7.04 20.44
C GLN A 50 -6.66 7.68 20.36
N ILE A 51 -5.61 6.90 20.08
CA ILE A 51 -4.26 7.44 19.89
C ILE A 51 -4.22 8.36 18.68
N GLU A 52 -4.87 7.99 17.58
CA GLU A 52 -4.95 8.83 16.38
C GLU A 52 -5.65 10.17 16.68
N GLU A 53 -6.81 10.11 17.33
CA GLU A 53 -7.55 11.32 17.72
C GLU A 53 -6.74 12.23 18.66
N LEU A 54 -6.03 11.66 19.63
CA LEU A 54 -5.16 12.43 20.53
C LEU A 54 -4.01 13.09 19.78
N ARG A 55 -3.44 12.44 18.76
CA ARG A 55 -2.36 13.03 17.93
C ARG A 55 -2.87 14.20 17.10
N GLU A 56 -4.03 14.07 16.47
CA GLU A 56 -4.68 15.15 15.72
C GLU A 56 -4.96 16.38 16.61
N LEU A 57 -5.33 16.14 17.86
CA LEU A 57 -5.58 17.20 18.86
C LEU A 57 -4.30 17.70 19.57
N ASN A 58 -3.12 17.18 19.20
CA ASN A 58 -1.83 17.47 19.86
C ASN A 58 -1.85 17.23 21.38
N LEU A 59 -2.59 16.21 21.83
CA LEU A 59 -2.71 15.79 23.22
C LEU A 59 -1.72 14.65 23.55
N PRO A 60 -1.34 14.47 24.84
CA PRO A 60 -0.44 13.39 25.23
C PRO A 60 -1.02 12.00 24.95
N THR A 61 -0.26 11.13 24.27
CA THR A 61 -0.67 9.75 23.89
C THR A 61 -0.08 8.66 24.79
N LYS A 62 0.95 8.98 25.57
CA LYS A 62 1.80 8.01 26.27
C LYS A 62 1.02 7.01 27.12
N GLN A 63 0.04 7.49 27.90
CA GLN A 63 -0.77 6.62 28.76
C GLN A 63 -1.64 5.64 27.96
N THR A 64 -2.20 6.09 26.84
CA THR A 64 -3.01 5.25 25.94
C THR A 64 -2.15 4.23 25.21
N GLU A 65 -0.91 4.59 24.86
CA GLU A 65 0.08 3.68 24.27
C GLU A 65 0.54 2.60 25.27
N GLU A 66 0.69 2.94 26.55
CA GLU A 66 0.94 1.97 27.62
C GLU A 66 -0.24 1.00 27.80
N GLU A 67 -1.49 1.48 27.80
CA GLU A 67 -2.68 0.61 27.85
C GLU A 67 -2.76 -0.30 26.60
N LEU A 68 -2.40 0.23 25.43
CA LEU A 68 -2.36 -0.54 24.19
C LEU A 68 -1.38 -1.71 24.28
N TRP A 69 -0.21 -1.48 24.87
CA TRP A 69 0.78 -2.52 25.11
C TRP A 69 0.28 -3.61 26.08
N ASP A 70 -0.40 -3.21 27.16
CA ASP A 70 -1.00 -4.13 28.11
C ASP A 70 -2.05 -5.03 27.43
N VAL A 71 -2.92 -4.46 26.60
CA VAL A 71 -3.94 -5.20 25.84
C VAL A 71 -3.30 -6.17 24.83
N GLN A 72 -2.24 -5.77 24.13
CA GLN A 72 -1.50 -6.67 23.22
C GLN A 72 -0.87 -7.85 23.96
N THR A 73 -0.33 -7.60 25.16
CA THR A 73 0.22 -8.65 26.02
C THR A 73 -0.88 -9.62 26.47
N ALA A 74 -2.03 -9.10 26.87
CA ALA A 74 -3.20 -9.91 27.24
C ALA A 74 -3.69 -10.79 26.07
N ILE A 75 -3.81 -10.24 24.86
CA ILE A 75 -4.16 -11.01 23.64
C ILE A 75 -3.15 -12.13 23.39
N THR A 76 -1.87 -11.86 23.61
CA THR A 76 -0.80 -12.86 23.45
C THR A 76 -0.98 -14.01 24.43
N MET A 77 -1.29 -13.73 25.70
CA MET A 77 -1.53 -14.77 26.71
C MET A 77 -2.78 -15.61 26.40
N LEU A 78 -3.87 -14.96 25.96
CA LEU A 78 -5.09 -15.66 25.54
C LEU A 78 -4.82 -16.60 24.35
N ASN A 79 -4.07 -16.15 23.35
CA ASN A 79 -3.70 -16.98 22.20
C ASN A 79 -2.82 -18.17 22.59
N ARG A 80 -1.87 -17.97 23.52
CA ARG A 80 -1.05 -19.07 24.06
C ARG A 80 -1.91 -20.11 24.79
N LYS A 81 -2.84 -19.68 25.63
CA LYS A 81 -3.74 -20.59 26.35
C LYS A 81 -4.69 -21.34 25.40
N LEU A 82 -5.25 -20.65 24.40
CA LEU A 82 -6.06 -21.27 23.34
C LEU A 82 -5.28 -22.35 22.58
N LYS A 83 -4.02 -22.08 22.24
CA LYS A 83 -3.15 -23.06 21.59
C LYS A 83 -2.91 -24.28 22.48
N SER A 84 -2.66 -24.06 23.77
CA SER A 84 -2.46 -25.14 24.76
C SER A 84 -3.67 -26.07 24.85
N ILE A 85 -4.88 -25.50 24.95
CA ILE A 85 -6.13 -26.28 25.03
C ILE A 85 -6.37 -27.11 23.77
N ARG A 86 -6.09 -26.55 22.58
CA ARG A 86 -6.23 -27.29 21.32
C ARG A 86 -5.24 -28.46 21.23
N MET A 87 -3.99 -28.26 21.67
CA MET A 87 -2.98 -29.33 21.68
C MET A 87 -3.32 -30.43 22.68
N GLU A 88 -3.90 -30.10 23.83
CA GLU A 88 -4.34 -31.09 24.81
C GLU A 88 -5.55 -31.90 24.31
N ASN A 89 -6.46 -31.25 23.56
CA ASN A 89 -7.61 -31.91 22.97
C ASN A 89 -7.24 -32.83 21.79
N SER A 90 -6.23 -32.49 20.99
CA SER A 90 -5.74 -33.36 19.91
C SER A 90 -5.06 -34.63 20.46
N GLY A 91 -4.32 -34.53 21.57
CA GLY A 91 -3.68 -35.69 22.21
C GLY A 91 -4.65 -36.69 22.86
N LYS A 92 -5.89 -36.29 23.17
CA LYS A 92 -6.92 -37.18 23.77
C LYS A 92 -7.65 -38.04 22.74
N ILE A 93 -7.55 -37.73 21.44
CA ILE A 93 -8.25 -38.45 20.36
C ILE A 93 -7.55 -39.78 19.98
N GLU A 94 -6.25 -39.93 20.28
CA GLU A 94 -5.44 -41.10 19.88
C GLU A 94 -5.67 -42.40 20.69
N THR A 95 -6.53 -42.42 21.72
CA THR A 95 -6.68 -43.60 22.60
C THR A 95 -7.75 -44.62 22.17
N ARG A 96 -8.24 -44.59 20.93
CA ARG A 96 -9.14 -45.63 20.41
C ARG A 96 -8.45 -46.50 19.34
N LYS A 97 -7.84 -47.59 19.84
CA LYS A 97 -7.56 -48.89 19.20
C LYS A 97 -7.55 -48.92 17.66
N ASN A 98 -6.38 -49.15 17.07
CA ASN A 98 -6.20 -50.18 16.03
C ASN A 98 -4.73 -50.57 15.90
N ASP A 99 -4.47 -51.88 15.94
CA ASP A 99 -3.18 -52.51 15.74
C ASP A 99 -2.71 -52.39 14.28
N GLY A 100 -1.46 -51.99 14.10
CA GLY A 100 -0.73 -51.95 12.82
C GLY A 100 -0.26 -50.54 12.43
N PRO A 101 1.01 -50.35 12.00
CA PRO A 101 1.52 -49.05 11.55
C PRO A 101 1.03 -48.78 10.12
N THR A 102 -0.27 -48.58 9.98
CA THR A 102 -0.85 -48.08 8.74
C THR A 102 -0.86 -46.56 8.87
N PRO A 103 -0.10 -45.81 8.04
CA PRO A 103 -0.11 -44.36 8.13
C PRO A 103 -1.56 -43.87 7.99
N THR A 104 -2.08 -43.24 9.03
CA THR A 104 -3.43 -42.68 9.04
C THR A 104 -3.53 -41.59 7.98
N LEU A 105 -4.75 -41.36 7.44
CA LEU A 105 -5.01 -40.27 6.48
C LEU A 105 -4.45 -38.92 6.97
N GLU A 106 -4.52 -38.70 8.28
CA GLU A 106 -3.97 -37.54 8.98
C GLU A 106 -2.45 -37.41 8.83
N MET A 107 -1.68 -38.51 8.85
CA MET A 107 -0.23 -38.49 8.59
C MET A 107 0.11 -38.11 7.14
N PHE A 108 -0.75 -38.46 6.17
CA PHE A 108 -0.58 -38.03 4.78
C PHE A 108 -0.89 -36.54 4.60
N GLU A 109 -1.94 -36.05 5.25
CA GLU A 109 -2.27 -34.63 5.27
C GLU A 109 -1.18 -33.81 5.95
N GLU A 110 -0.64 -34.28 7.08
CA GLU A 110 0.48 -33.66 7.79
C GLU A 110 1.74 -33.62 6.91
N LYS A 111 2.05 -34.71 6.19
CA LYS A 111 3.19 -34.75 5.27
C LYS A 111 3.03 -33.77 4.10
N GLN A 112 1.83 -33.67 3.53
CA GLN A 112 1.54 -32.69 2.48
C GLN A 112 1.62 -31.26 3.00
N LEU A 113 1.13 -31.01 4.21
CA LEU A 113 1.21 -29.72 4.86
C LEU A 113 2.67 -29.31 5.14
N LEU A 114 3.49 -30.24 5.64
CA LEU A 114 4.92 -30.02 5.85
C LEU A 114 5.67 -29.72 4.53
N ALA A 115 5.34 -30.45 3.45
CA ALA A 115 5.89 -30.19 2.13
C ALA A 115 5.52 -28.78 1.63
N ALA A 116 4.24 -28.40 1.75
CA ALA A 116 3.78 -27.06 1.39
C ALA A 116 4.42 -25.96 2.24
N CYS A 117 4.53 -26.16 3.56
CA CYS A 117 5.22 -25.22 4.45
C CYS A 117 6.70 -25.06 4.10
N THR A 118 7.36 -26.14 3.69
CA THR A 118 8.77 -26.10 3.29
C THR A 118 8.94 -25.35 1.97
N ALA A 119 8.12 -25.65 0.96
CA ALA A 119 8.12 -24.95 -0.32
C ALA A 119 7.88 -23.44 -0.15
N LEU A 120 6.89 -23.06 0.66
CA LEU A 120 6.60 -21.65 0.95
C LEU A 120 7.75 -20.94 1.66
N ARG A 121 8.45 -21.62 2.57
CA ARG A 121 9.64 -21.05 3.24
C ARG A 121 10.77 -20.82 2.25
N GLU A 122 10.98 -21.73 1.31
CA GLU A 122 11.97 -21.59 0.25
C GLU A 122 11.61 -20.46 -0.71
N ASP A 123 10.34 -20.33 -1.10
CA ASP A 123 9.86 -19.22 -1.93
C ASP A 123 10.05 -17.87 -1.23
N ILE A 124 9.71 -17.78 0.05
CA ILE A 124 9.95 -16.58 0.85
C ILE A 124 11.45 -16.25 0.89
N ALA A 125 12.31 -17.24 1.08
CA ALA A 125 13.76 -17.02 1.09
C ALA A 125 14.27 -16.52 -0.28
N ARG A 126 13.77 -17.09 -1.39
CA ARG A 126 14.05 -16.62 -2.76
C ARG A 126 13.63 -15.18 -2.96
N HIS A 127 12.38 -14.84 -2.67
CA HIS A 127 11.87 -13.47 -2.85
C HIS A 127 12.61 -12.46 -1.98
N LYS A 128 13.01 -12.83 -0.75
CA LYS A 128 13.85 -11.96 0.09
C LYS A 128 15.20 -11.67 -0.57
N LEU A 129 15.86 -12.67 -1.15
CA LEU A 129 17.12 -12.48 -1.88
C LEU A 129 16.91 -11.63 -3.14
N GLU A 130 15.82 -11.83 -3.86
CA GLU A 130 15.47 -11.03 -5.04
C GLU A 130 15.22 -9.56 -4.68
N ILE A 131 14.49 -9.30 -3.59
CA ILE A 131 14.29 -7.94 -3.07
C ILE A 131 15.64 -7.30 -2.73
N ILE A 132 16.54 -8.01 -2.03
CA ILE A 132 17.88 -7.49 -1.70
C ILE A 132 18.68 -7.20 -2.97
N ALA A 133 18.63 -8.08 -3.97
CA ALA A 133 19.32 -7.89 -5.24
C ALA A 133 18.78 -6.68 -6.00
N LEU A 134 17.46 -6.51 -6.04
CA LEU A 134 16.80 -5.36 -6.66
C LEU A 134 17.13 -4.06 -5.93
N ASP A 135 17.10 -4.07 -4.60
CA ASP A 135 17.51 -2.94 -3.77
C ASP A 135 18.97 -2.55 -4.04
N HIS A 136 19.88 -3.52 -4.13
CA HIS A 136 21.26 -3.27 -4.54
C HIS A 136 21.37 -2.70 -5.95
N CYS A 137 20.56 -3.18 -6.91
CA CYS A 137 20.53 -2.64 -8.27
C CYS A 137 20.01 -1.20 -8.31
N LEU A 138 18.96 -0.90 -7.56
CA LEU A 138 18.39 0.44 -7.44
C LEU A 138 19.39 1.39 -6.78
N ASN A 139 19.98 1.00 -5.66
CA ASN A 139 21.03 1.77 -4.98
C ASN A 139 22.26 1.96 -5.87
N ALA A 140 22.66 0.97 -6.66
CA ALA A 140 23.76 1.10 -7.62
C ALA A 140 23.41 2.04 -8.78
N MET A 141 22.15 2.06 -9.24
CA MET A 141 21.68 2.99 -10.27
C MET A 141 21.54 4.42 -9.72
N GLU A 142 21.06 4.56 -8.48
CA GLU A 142 20.97 5.84 -7.77
C GLU A 142 22.37 6.41 -7.50
N ASN A 143 23.32 5.58 -7.05
CA ASN A 143 24.72 5.98 -6.89
C ASN A 143 25.41 6.28 -8.22
N LYS A 144 25.10 5.56 -9.31
CA LYS A 144 25.58 5.92 -10.65
C LYS A 144 24.96 7.22 -11.14
N ASN A 145 23.67 7.47 -10.89
CA ASN A 145 23.04 8.74 -11.20
C ASN A 145 23.64 9.87 -10.35
N PHE A 146 23.99 9.61 -9.09
CA PHE A 146 24.63 10.56 -8.19
C PHE A 146 26.10 10.80 -8.56
N GLU A 147 26.88 9.80 -8.96
CA GLU A 147 28.23 9.97 -9.51
C GLU A 147 28.19 10.64 -10.89
N THR A 148 27.17 10.38 -11.71
CA THR A 148 26.97 11.09 -12.98
C THR A 148 26.63 12.56 -12.71
N LEU A 149 25.78 12.87 -11.72
CA LEU A 149 25.47 14.25 -11.30
C LEU A 149 26.69 14.94 -10.65
N LYS A 150 27.48 14.22 -9.86
CA LYS A 150 28.65 14.76 -9.16
C LYS A 150 29.85 14.97 -10.09
N ASN A 151 29.89 14.29 -11.24
CA ASN A 151 30.81 14.60 -12.34
C ASN A 151 30.33 15.75 -13.24
N ILE A 152 29.08 16.20 -13.08
CA ILE A 152 28.49 17.34 -13.82
C ILE A 152 28.58 18.64 -13.01
N ASP A 153 28.76 18.55 -11.69
CA ASP A 153 28.88 19.69 -10.79
C ASP A 153 30.35 20.11 -10.63
N ASP A 154 30.84 20.80 -11.66
CA ASP A 154 31.61 22.03 -11.55
C ASP A 154 31.90 22.51 -12.99
N GLU A 155 31.22 23.60 -13.40
CA GLU A 155 31.40 24.33 -14.68
C GLU A 155 30.77 23.71 -15.95
N TYR A 156 30.89 22.41 -16.21
CA TYR A 156 30.45 21.80 -17.47
C TYR A 156 28.92 21.63 -17.62
N GLY A 157 28.19 21.35 -16.53
CA GLY A 157 26.72 21.18 -16.58
C GLY A 157 25.97 22.48 -16.85
N GLU A 158 26.44 23.57 -16.24
CA GLU A 158 25.92 24.92 -16.44
C GLU A 158 26.16 25.43 -17.86
N GLU A 159 27.33 25.15 -18.44
CA GLU A 159 27.63 25.49 -19.84
C GLU A 159 26.75 24.71 -20.82
N TYR A 160 26.57 23.41 -20.60
CA TYR A 160 25.71 22.57 -21.44
C TYR A 160 24.26 23.07 -21.49
N TRP A 161 23.65 23.38 -20.33
CA TRP A 161 22.29 23.89 -20.29
C TRP A 161 22.18 25.30 -20.86
N ARG A 162 23.20 26.16 -20.70
CA ARG A 162 23.24 27.46 -21.39
C ARG A 162 23.25 27.31 -22.90
N ASP A 163 24.06 26.40 -23.43
CA ASP A 163 24.17 26.16 -24.87
C ASP A 163 22.87 25.59 -25.46
N GLU A 164 22.24 24.62 -24.78
CA GLU A 164 20.96 24.08 -25.22
C GLU A 164 19.88 25.19 -25.19
N CYS A 165 19.76 25.93 -24.07
CA CYS A 165 18.87 27.09 -23.98
C CYS A 165 19.05 28.07 -25.16
N LEU A 166 20.29 28.45 -25.49
CA LEU A 166 20.58 29.36 -26.61
C LEU A 166 20.14 28.79 -27.97
N LYS A 167 20.29 27.48 -28.17
CA LYS A 167 19.85 26.78 -29.37
C LYS A 167 18.33 26.76 -29.48
N GLU A 168 17.62 26.52 -28.39
CA GLU A 168 16.15 26.64 -28.36
C GLU A 168 15.69 28.09 -28.60
N GLU A 169 16.38 29.09 -28.05
CA GLU A 169 16.06 30.50 -28.30
C GLU A 169 16.24 30.87 -29.77
N LYS A 170 17.31 30.38 -30.40
CA LYS A 170 17.55 30.57 -31.84
C LYS A 170 16.48 29.89 -32.68
N GLU A 171 16.06 28.68 -32.31
CA GLU A 171 15.00 27.97 -33.02
C GLU A 171 13.65 28.68 -32.87
N ARG A 172 13.34 29.18 -31.68
CA ARG A 172 12.18 30.05 -31.43
C ARG A 172 12.22 31.29 -32.34
N ASP A 173 13.35 31.96 -32.46
CA ASP A 173 13.48 33.17 -33.28
C ASP A 173 13.37 32.87 -34.79
N ASN A 174 13.87 31.72 -35.23
CA ASN A 174 13.68 31.22 -36.60
C ASN A 174 12.18 31.00 -36.90
N LEU A 175 11.48 30.28 -36.02
CA LEU A 175 10.05 30.00 -36.16
C LEU A 175 9.22 31.28 -36.14
N LEU A 176 9.54 32.23 -35.26
CA LEU A 176 8.87 33.53 -35.22
C LEU A 176 9.11 34.32 -36.52
N SER A 177 10.33 34.29 -37.06
CA SER A 177 10.65 34.93 -38.34
C SER A 177 9.88 34.31 -39.50
N GLU A 178 9.75 32.98 -39.52
CA GLU A 178 8.95 32.26 -40.52
C GLU A 178 7.47 32.61 -40.40
N ILE A 179 6.89 32.63 -39.19
CA ILE A 179 5.50 33.04 -38.95
C ILE A 179 5.26 34.46 -39.49
N VAL A 180 6.17 35.40 -39.21
CA VAL A 180 6.04 36.79 -39.70
C VAL A 180 6.13 36.84 -41.22
N SER A 181 7.06 36.11 -41.83
CA SER A 181 7.23 36.03 -43.28
C SER A 181 5.97 35.48 -43.96
N LEU A 182 5.46 34.35 -43.48
CA LEU A 182 4.23 33.72 -43.98
C LEU A 182 3.02 34.63 -43.80
N ARG A 183 2.88 35.29 -42.65
CA ARG A 183 1.82 36.27 -42.42
C ARG A 183 1.88 37.40 -43.45
N ASN A 184 3.07 37.93 -43.72
CA ASN A 184 3.26 38.99 -44.71
C ASN A 184 2.93 38.50 -46.14
N ALA A 185 3.34 37.29 -46.50
CA ALA A 185 3.00 36.67 -47.78
C ALA A 185 1.47 36.49 -47.93
N CYS A 186 0.79 36.01 -46.87
CA CYS A 186 -0.66 35.90 -46.84
C CYS A 186 -1.36 37.27 -47.00
N CYS A 187 -0.87 38.32 -46.33
CA CYS A 187 -1.38 39.67 -46.50
C CYS A 187 -1.21 40.18 -47.95
N GLN A 188 -0.06 39.93 -48.58
CA GLN A 188 0.19 40.31 -49.97
C GLN A 188 -0.73 39.56 -50.94
N LEU A 189 -0.86 38.24 -50.78
CA LEU A 189 -1.76 37.42 -51.59
C LEU A 189 -3.21 37.88 -51.44
N ARG A 190 -3.63 38.19 -50.22
CA ARG A 190 -4.97 38.74 -49.95
C ARG A 190 -5.19 40.07 -50.67
N ALA A 191 -4.24 41.01 -50.57
CA ALA A 191 -4.32 42.28 -51.29
C ALA A 191 -4.35 42.10 -52.82
N GLN A 192 -3.60 41.14 -53.36
CA GLN A 192 -3.64 40.80 -54.79
C GLN A 192 -5.00 40.22 -55.21
N ILE A 193 -5.59 39.35 -54.39
CA ILE A 193 -6.93 38.80 -54.64
C ILE A 193 -7.97 39.93 -54.64
N GLU A 194 -7.94 40.80 -53.63
CA GLU A 194 -8.86 41.94 -53.52
C GLU A 194 -8.71 42.90 -54.71
N LEU A 195 -7.49 43.24 -55.12
CA LEU A 195 -7.24 44.09 -56.29
C LEU A 195 -7.75 43.44 -57.59
N ASN A 196 -7.51 42.14 -57.78
CA ASN A 196 -7.98 41.43 -58.98
C ASN A 196 -9.51 41.30 -59.00
N ALA A 197 -10.15 41.11 -57.84
CA ALA A 197 -11.61 41.12 -57.73
C ALA A 197 -12.19 42.47 -58.13
N VAL A 198 -11.60 43.58 -57.64
CA VAL A 198 -12.00 44.94 -58.03
C VAL A 198 -11.78 45.19 -59.52
N LYS A 199 -10.59 44.87 -60.07
CA LYS A 199 -10.30 45.03 -61.50
C LYS A 199 -11.27 44.27 -62.40
N ARG A 200 -11.64 43.03 -62.03
CA ARG A 200 -12.64 42.24 -62.77
C ARG A 200 -14.03 42.90 -62.75
N LEU A 201 -14.45 43.45 -61.61
CA LEU A 201 -15.70 44.18 -61.49
C LEU A 201 -15.68 45.48 -62.32
N THR A 202 -14.58 46.24 -62.29
CA THR A 202 -14.47 47.48 -63.08
C THR A 202 -14.53 47.20 -64.58
N LEU A 203 -13.87 46.14 -65.09
CA LEU A 203 -13.92 45.75 -66.51
C LEU A 203 -15.32 45.30 -66.97
N LEU A 204 -16.14 44.76 -66.06
CA LEU A 204 -17.54 44.43 -66.32
C LEU A 204 -18.44 45.67 -66.34
N VAL A 205 -18.14 46.67 -65.52
CA VAL A 205 -18.92 47.93 -65.43
C VAL A 205 -18.58 48.90 -66.56
N THR A 206 -17.34 48.94 -67.06
CA THR A 206 -16.94 49.83 -68.17
C THR A 206 -17.23 49.26 -69.57
N ARG A 207 -17.98 48.15 -69.66
CA ARG A 207 -18.35 47.50 -70.93
C ARG A 207 -19.77 47.86 -71.41
N PHE A 208 -20.34 48.95 -70.90
CA PHE A 208 -21.60 49.52 -71.36
C PHE A 208 -21.39 50.86 -72.04
#